data_AF-A0AAN6GHT6-F1
#
_entry.id   AF-A0AAN6GHT6-F1
#
_cell.length_a   1.000
_cell.length_b   1.000
_cell.length_c   1.000
_cell.angle_alpha   90.00
_cell.angle_beta   90.00
_cell.angle_gamma   90.00
#
_symmetry.space_group_name_H-M   'P 1'
#
loop_
_entity.id
_entity.type
_entity.pdbx_description
1 polymer ?
#
loop_
_entity_poly.entity_id
_entity_poly.type
_entity_poly.pdbx_seq_one_letter_code
_entity_poly.pdbx_strand_id
1 'polypeptide(L)'
;YLLEDEEWKYDVISEVWEGKNVANFVDPDILERLDALEREEERLDAEGFYDDLEGEGEEDEDEETLALREAAEAIEAREAAAHATSQHKKKNKNRRVIPRKLQNRTLGFERGKRLAEDEVDEDMAEGDDPWQDEDGTTMMQDKVGGASSHPFRARKHRF
;
A
#
# COMPACT_ATOMS: atom_id res chain seq x y z
N TYR A 1 28.22 -54.73 -27.61
CA TYR A 1 28.06 -53.37 -28.16
C TYR A 1 29.25 -53.08 -29.04
N LEU A 2 29.03 -52.45 -30.19
CA LEU A 2 30.08 -51.95 -31.07
C LEU A 2 30.07 -50.42 -30.89
N LEU A 3 31.13 -49.88 -30.33
CA LEU A 3 31.33 -48.45 -30.10
C LEU A 3 32.44 -47.96 -31.03
N GLU A 4 32.55 -46.65 -31.20
CA GLU A 4 33.64 -46.04 -31.98
C GLU A 4 35.00 -46.20 -31.30
N ASP A 5 35.00 -46.16 -29.97
CA ASP A 5 36.16 -46.49 -29.12
C ASP A 5 35.85 -47.68 -28.20
N GLU A 6 36.79 -48.62 -28.10
CA GLU A 6 36.67 -49.78 -27.21
C GLU A 6 36.88 -49.42 -25.73
N GLU A 7 37.58 -48.32 -25.43
CA GLU A 7 37.85 -47.86 -24.06
C GLU A 7 36.56 -47.46 -23.33
N TRP A 8 35.62 -46.83 -24.04
CA TRP A 8 34.35 -46.32 -23.47
C TRP A 8 33.35 -47.42 -23.09
N LYS A 9 33.65 -48.68 -23.39
CA LYS A 9 32.74 -49.81 -23.15
C LYS A 9 32.40 -50.00 -21.66
N TYR A 10 33.28 -49.55 -20.77
CA TYR A 10 33.12 -49.67 -19.32
C TYR A 10 32.77 -48.33 -18.65
N ASP A 11 32.59 -47.26 -19.42
CA ASP A 11 32.18 -45.97 -18.89
C ASP A 11 30.72 -46.01 -18.42
N VAL A 12 30.46 -45.34 -17.29
CA VAL A 12 29.15 -45.33 -16.66
C VAL A 12 28.39 -44.06 -17.06
N ILE A 13 27.30 -44.24 -17.78
CA ILE A 13 26.38 -43.13 -18.11
C ILE A 13 25.57 -42.79 -16.86
N SER A 14 25.52 -41.51 -16.50
CA SER A 14 24.70 -41.02 -15.39
C SER A 14 23.22 -41.03 -15.77
N GLU A 15 22.35 -41.52 -14.90
CA GLU A 15 20.90 -41.62 -15.17
C GLU A 15 20.14 -40.34 -14.76
N VAL A 16 20.52 -39.71 -13.64
CA VAL A 16 19.83 -38.57 -13.05
C VAL A 16 20.81 -37.45 -12.70
N TRP A 17 20.44 -36.22 -13.04
CA TRP A 17 21.14 -34.99 -12.69
C TRP A 17 20.14 -33.94 -12.20
N GLU A 18 20.34 -33.39 -11.00
CA GLU A 18 19.45 -32.38 -10.39
C GLU A 18 17.94 -32.75 -10.41
N GLY A 19 17.64 -34.05 -10.25
CA GLY A 19 16.26 -34.56 -10.29
C GLY A 19 15.66 -34.69 -11.70
N LYS A 20 16.43 -34.42 -12.75
CA LYS A 20 16.07 -34.62 -14.17
C LYS A 20 16.77 -35.86 -14.73
N ASN A 21 16.12 -36.57 -15.64
CA ASN A 21 16.69 -37.75 -16.30
C ASN A 21 17.58 -37.33 -17.49
N VAL A 22 18.81 -37.84 -17.54
CA VAL A 22 19.80 -37.46 -18.56
C VAL A 22 19.40 -37.94 -19.96
N ALA A 23 18.75 -39.10 -20.07
CA ALA A 23 18.38 -39.68 -21.37
C ALA A 23 17.37 -38.82 -22.15
N ASN A 24 16.60 -37.96 -21.46
CA ASN A 24 15.68 -37.03 -22.11
C ASN A 24 16.38 -35.87 -22.85
N PHE A 25 17.68 -35.65 -22.58
CA PHE A 25 18.47 -34.56 -23.14
C PHE A 25 19.60 -35.07 -24.06
N VAL A 26 19.52 -36.32 -24.54
CA VAL A 26 20.49 -36.87 -25.51
C VAL A 26 19.89 -36.79 -26.91
N ASP A 27 20.26 -35.76 -27.69
CA ASP A 27 19.85 -35.56 -29.08
C ASP A 27 21.08 -35.16 -29.93
N PRO A 28 21.29 -35.70 -31.15
CA PRO A 28 22.34 -35.25 -32.06
C PRO A 28 22.28 -33.75 -32.41
N ASP A 29 21.11 -33.11 -32.35
CA ASP A 29 20.93 -31.69 -32.69
C ASP A 29 20.97 -30.72 -31.48
N ILE A 30 21.28 -31.22 -30.28
CA ILE A 30 21.15 -30.44 -29.03
C ILE A 30 21.96 -29.14 -29.03
N LEU A 31 23.12 -29.13 -29.70
CA LEU A 31 23.98 -27.94 -29.79
C LEU A 31 23.34 -26.83 -30.64
N GLU A 32 22.63 -27.19 -31.71
CA GLU A 32 21.93 -26.22 -32.56
C GLU A 32 20.72 -25.63 -31.82
N ARG A 33 19.97 -26.48 -31.09
CA ARG A 33 18.86 -26.01 -30.25
C ARG A 33 19.34 -25.11 -29.11
N LEU A 34 20.49 -25.42 -28.50
CA LEU A 34 21.09 -24.60 -27.45
C LEU A 34 21.50 -23.22 -27.97
N ASP A 35 22.18 -23.17 -29.12
CA ASP A 35 22.59 -21.93 -29.77
C ASP A 35 21.39 -21.08 -30.27
N ALA A 36 20.29 -21.72 -30.67
CA ALA A 36 19.04 -21.01 -30.94
C ALA A 36 18.42 -20.38 -29.68
N LEU A 37 18.44 -21.11 -28.55
CA LEU A 37 17.96 -20.63 -27.26
C LEU A 37 18.82 -19.49 -26.72
N GLU A 38 20.15 -19.58 -26.81
CA GLU A 38 21.07 -18.53 -26.35
C GLU A 38 20.83 -17.19 -27.08
N ARG A 39 20.57 -17.22 -28.39
CA ARG A 39 20.21 -16.00 -29.14
C ARG A 39 18.84 -15.43 -28.75
N GLU A 40 17.89 -16.29 -28.40
CA GLU A 40 16.58 -15.83 -27.92
C GLU A 40 16.71 -15.19 -26.54
N GLU A 41 17.47 -15.80 -25.63
CA GLU A 41 17.80 -15.24 -24.32
C GLU A 41 18.52 -13.89 -24.45
N GLU A 42 19.54 -13.76 -25.30
CA GLU A 42 20.22 -12.47 -25.53
C GLU A 42 19.25 -11.38 -26.02
N ARG A 43 18.26 -11.74 -26.83
CA ARG A 43 17.21 -10.79 -27.25
C ARG A 43 16.31 -10.40 -26.07
N LEU A 44 15.88 -11.36 -25.26
CA LEU A 44 15.02 -11.10 -24.09
C LEU A 44 15.73 -10.25 -23.04
N ASP A 45 17.00 -10.54 -22.81
CA ASP A 45 17.87 -9.77 -21.91
C ASP A 45 18.06 -8.33 -22.42
N ALA A 46 18.37 -8.15 -23.71
CA ALA A 46 18.47 -6.82 -24.32
C ALA A 46 17.14 -6.04 -24.34
N GLU A 47 15.99 -6.74 -24.30
CA GLU A 47 14.66 -6.14 -24.16
C GLU A 47 14.31 -5.78 -22.70
N GLY A 48 15.19 -6.09 -21.74
CA GLY A 48 15.01 -5.81 -20.31
C GLY A 48 14.04 -6.75 -19.62
N PHE A 49 13.85 -7.98 -20.13
CA PHE A 49 12.92 -8.95 -19.53
C PHE A 49 13.31 -9.34 -18.09
N TYR A 50 14.60 -9.26 -17.76
CA TYR A 50 15.15 -9.62 -16.45
C TYR A 50 15.44 -8.42 -15.53
N ASP A 51 15.25 -7.18 -15.97
CA ASP A 51 15.56 -5.95 -15.18
C ASP A 51 14.83 -5.93 -13.82
N ASP A 52 13.57 -6.39 -13.78
CA ASP A 52 12.77 -6.50 -12.56
C ASP A 52 13.30 -7.56 -11.57
N LEU A 53 13.98 -8.60 -12.07
CA LEU A 53 14.53 -9.70 -11.28
C LEU A 53 15.96 -9.43 -10.82
N GLU A 54 16.74 -8.71 -11.62
CA GLU A 54 18.14 -8.40 -11.35
C GLU A 54 18.31 -7.22 -10.38
N GLY A 55 17.21 -6.54 -10.04
CA GLY A 55 17.20 -5.49 -9.01
C GLY A 55 17.89 -4.20 -9.43
N GLU A 56 18.25 -4.06 -10.72
CA GLU A 56 18.77 -2.80 -11.27
C GLU A 56 17.71 -1.69 -11.31
N GLY A 57 16.44 -2.02 -11.01
CA GLY A 57 15.34 -1.09 -10.79
C GLY A 57 15.16 -0.62 -9.34
N GLU A 58 16.11 -0.87 -8.42
CA GLU A 58 16.21 -0.05 -7.20
C GLU A 58 16.68 1.35 -7.62
N GLU A 59 15.76 2.13 -8.21
CA GLU A 59 15.87 3.58 -8.20
C GLU A 59 16.11 3.96 -6.75
N ASP A 60 17.28 4.52 -6.44
CA ASP A 60 17.63 5.03 -5.11
C ASP A 60 16.41 5.81 -4.59
N GLU A 61 15.63 5.20 -3.67
CA GLU A 61 14.44 5.85 -3.11
C GLU A 61 14.96 7.14 -2.46
N ASP A 62 14.63 8.28 -3.06
CA ASP A 62 15.05 9.57 -2.55
C ASP A 62 14.50 9.77 -1.13
N GLU A 63 15.16 10.63 -0.35
CA GLU A 63 14.75 10.89 1.03
C GLU A 63 13.27 11.31 1.15
N GLU A 64 12.71 11.92 0.10
CA GLU A 64 11.30 12.31 0.01
C GLU A 64 10.36 11.11 -0.11
N THR A 65 10.65 10.14 -0.98
CA THR A 65 9.83 8.93 -1.17
C THR A 65 9.86 8.03 0.07
N LEU A 66 11.01 7.90 0.72
CA LEU A 66 11.14 7.20 2.00
C LEU A 66 10.28 7.85 3.09
N ALA A 67 10.36 9.18 3.23
CA ALA A 67 9.55 9.93 4.19
C ALA A 67 8.04 9.83 3.89
N LEU A 68 7.66 9.82 2.62
CA LEU A 68 6.27 9.62 2.20
C LEU A 68 5.75 8.24 2.60
N ARG A 69 6.56 7.20 2.42
CA ARG A 69 6.23 5.82 2.80
C ARG A 69 6.07 5.67 4.30
N GLU A 70 6.99 6.23 5.09
CA GLU A 70 6.90 6.23 6.55
C GLU A 70 5.63 6.95 7.03
N ALA A 71 5.33 8.12 6.44
CA ALA A 71 4.11 8.86 6.77
C ALA A 71 2.84 8.07 6.41
N ALA A 72 2.82 7.39 5.26
CA ALA A 72 1.70 6.54 4.85
C ALA A 72 1.49 5.36 5.82
N GLU A 73 2.56 4.67 6.22
CA GLU A 73 2.49 3.58 7.20
C GLU A 73 1.96 4.06 8.56
N ALA A 74 2.41 5.24 9.02
CA ALA A 74 1.92 5.84 10.25
C ALA A 74 0.41 6.16 10.18
N ILE A 75 -0.08 6.65 9.03
CA ILE A 75 -1.51 6.92 8.81
C ILE A 75 -2.30 5.60 8.85
N GLU A 76 -1.87 4.58 8.12
CA GLU A 76 -2.55 3.27 8.10
C GLU A 76 -2.62 2.64 9.49
N ALA A 77 -1.52 2.71 10.25
CA ALA A 77 -1.49 2.22 11.63
C ALA A 77 -2.48 2.98 12.53
N ARG A 78 -2.53 4.32 12.42
CA ARG A 78 -3.48 5.16 13.17
C ARG A 78 -4.92 4.84 12.80
N GLU A 79 -5.22 4.69 11.52
CA GLU A 79 -6.55 4.33 11.03
C GLU A 79 -6.98 2.94 11.51
N ALA A 80 -6.09 1.95 11.43
CA ALA A 80 -6.35 0.59 11.89
C ALA A 80 -6.66 0.56 13.40
N ALA A 81 -5.89 1.29 14.21
CA ALA A 81 -6.13 1.43 15.64
C ALA A 81 -7.48 2.13 15.94
N ALA A 82 -7.79 3.21 15.24
CA ALA A 82 -9.07 3.91 15.35
C ALA A 82 -10.25 3.02 14.95
N HIS A 83 -10.10 2.24 13.88
CA HIS A 83 -11.11 1.29 13.45
C HIS A 83 -11.32 0.17 14.47
N ALA A 84 -10.25 -0.44 14.99
CA ALA A 84 -10.31 -1.48 16.01
C ALA A 84 -11.02 -0.98 17.28
N THR A 85 -10.65 0.20 17.80
CA THR A 85 -11.30 0.79 18.98
C THR A 85 -12.79 1.09 18.72
N SER A 86 -13.14 1.58 17.53
CA SER A 86 -14.53 1.78 17.10
C SER A 86 -15.32 0.47 17.06
N GLN A 87 -14.75 -0.59 16.49
CA GLN A 87 -15.37 -1.92 16.46
C GLN A 87 -15.60 -2.48 17.87
N HIS A 88 -14.59 -2.40 18.75
CA HIS A 88 -14.71 -2.80 20.14
C HIS A 88 -15.83 -2.04 20.87
N LYS A 89 -15.95 -0.73 20.63
CA LYS A 89 -17.01 0.11 21.23
C LYS A 89 -18.40 -0.23 20.70
N LYS A 90 -18.51 -0.61 19.42
CA LYS A 90 -19.78 -0.97 18.74
C LYS A 90 -20.20 -2.42 18.94
N LYS A 91 -19.31 -3.31 19.38
CA LYS A 91 -19.57 -4.75 19.57
C LYS A 91 -20.66 -5.06 20.61
N ASN A 92 -21.02 -4.09 21.46
CA ASN A 92 -22.01 -4.28 22.51
C ASN A 92 -23.46 -4.16 22.00
N LYS A 93 -23.87 -5.09 21.13
CA LYS A 93 -25.21 -5.15 20.53
C LYS A 93 -26.35 -5.28 21.57
N ASN A 94 -26.01 -5.66 22.81
CA ASN A 94 -26.95 -5.84 23.92
C ASN A 94 -27.00 -4.64 24.90
N ARG A 95 -26.32 -3.52 24.62
CA ARG A 95 -26.37 -2.33 25.49
C ARG A 95 -26.48 -1.04 24.68
N ARG A 96 -27.39 -0.16 25.09
CA ARG A 96 -27.54 1.18 24.51
C ARG A 96 -26.30 2.03 24.79
N VAL A 97 -25.85 2.80 23.80
CA VAL A 97 -24.77 3.78 23.98
C VAL A 97 -25.30 4.94 24.82
N ILE A 98 -24.66 5.23 25.95
CA ILE A 98 -25.01 6.36 26.83
C ILE A 98 -24.59 7.67 26.14
N PRO A 99 -25.48 8.68 26.05
CA PRO A 99 -25.14 9.96 25.42
C PRO A 99 -24.06 10.69 26.23
N ARG A 100 -23.12 11.34 25.54
CA ARG A 100 -21.95 11.99 26.13
C ARG A 100 -22.28 13.02 27.23
N LYS A 101 -23.44 13.68 27.16
CA LYS A 101 -23.90 14.69 28.13
C LYS A 101 -24.24 14.10 29.51
N LEU A 102 -24.57 12.81 29.56
CA LEU A 102 -24.89 12.09 30.81
C LEU A 102 -23.68 11.33 31.37
N GLN A 103 -22.51 11.45 30.73
CA GLN A 103 -21.28 10.78 31.15
C GLN A 103 -20.42 11.75 31.97
N ASN A 104 -20.01 11.33 33.16
CA ASN A 104 -19.04 12.08 33.97
C ASN A 104 -17.65 11.94 33.32
N ARG A 105 -17.09 13.04 32.83
CA ARG A 105 -15.72 13.08 32.28
C ARG A 105 -14.74 13.52 33.37
N THR A 106 -13.61 12.83 33.49
CA THR A 106 -12.47 13.35 34.24
C THR A 106 -11.86 14.49 33.42
N LEU A 107 -11.75 15.69 34.01
CA LEU A 107 -11.38 16.90 33.25
C LEU A 107 -9.87 17.01 32.99
N GLY A 108 -9.01 16.52 33.87
CA GLY A 108 -7.56 16.80 33.77
C GLY A 108 -6.78 15.79 32.91
N PHE A 109 -6.59 14.57 33.42
CA PHE A 109 -5.47 13.74 32.94
C PHE A 109 -5.64 13.16 31.52
N GLU A 110 -6.80 12.56 31.20
CA GLU A 110 -7.00 11.89 29.92
C GLU A 110 -7.35 12.83 28.77
N ARG A 111 -7.76 14.07 29.09
CA ARG A 111 -7.98 15.12 28.10
C ARG A 111 -6.65 15.80 27.79
N GLY A 112 -5.91 16.25 28.81
CA GLY A 112 -4.59 16.85 28.65
C GLY A 112 -3.61 15.92 27.92
N LYS A 113 -3.62 14.61 28.22
CA LYS A 113 -2.77 13.65 27.50
C LYS A 113 -3.06 13.57 25.99
N ARG A 114 -4.33 13.65 25.57
CA ARG A 114 -4.70 13.62 24.14
C ARG A 114 -4.41 14.94 23.44
N LEU A 115 -4.61 16.05 24.14
CA LEU A 115 -4.27 17.38 23.63
C LEU A 115 -2.75 17.53 23.45
N ALA A 116 -1.96 17.07 24.43
CA ALA A 116 -0.50 17.03 24.34
C ALA A 116 0.00 16.08 23.24
N GLU A 117 -0.68 14.95 22.99
CA GLU A 117 -0.36 14.02 21.89
C GLU A 117 -0.65 14.61 20.51
N ASP A 118 -1.70 15.44 20.38
CA ASP A 118 -2.01 16.19 19.15
C ASP A 118 -1.27 17.57 19.11
N GLU A 119 -0.35 17.83 20.04
CA GLU A 119 0.41 19.09 20.19
C GLU A 119 -0.48 20.35 20.25
N VAL A 120 -1.70 20.21 20.77
CA VAL A 120 -2.63 21.33 21.01
C VAL A 120 -2.45 21.82 22.44
N ASP A 121 -1.96 23.05 22.60
CA ASP A 121 -1.79 23.69 23.91
C ASP A 121 -3.12 23.75 24.69
N GLU A 122 -3.08 23.32 25.96
CA GLU A 122 -4.24 23.24 26.84
C GLU A 122 -4.89 24.63 27.08
N ASP A 123 -4.08 25.69 27.09
CA ASP A 123 -4.50 27.08 27.27
C ASP A 123 -5.19 27.70 26.04
N MET A 124 -4.99 27.12 24.84
CA MET A 124 -5.71 27.54 23.62
C MET A 124 -7.13 26.96 23.52
N ALA A 125 -7.48 26.00 24.38
CA ALA A 125 -8.79 25.35 24.39
C ALA A 125 -9.83 26.03 25.31
N GLU A 126 -9.41 27.01 26.11
CA GLU A 126 -10.27 27.76 27.05
C GLU A 126 -10.57 29.20 26.61
N GLY A 127 -10.08 29.66 25.47
CA GLY A 127 -10.39 30.98 24.92
C GLY A 127 -11.75 31.01 24.22
N ASP A 128 -12.59 32.00 24.57
CA ASP A 128 -13.82 32.35 23.87
C ASP A 128 -13.65 32.25 22.35
N ASP A 129 -14.47 31.41 21.73
CA ASP A 129 -14.56 31.26 20.27
C ASP A 129 -14.90 32.65 19.69
N PRO A 130 -14.03 33.28 18.89
CA PRO A 130 -14.20 34.66 18.44
C PRO A 130 -15.41 34.83 17.49
N TRP A 131 -16.13 33.74 17.21
CA TRP A 131 -17.35 33.66 16.40
C TRP A 131 -18.62 33.42 17.22
N GLN A 132 -18.58 33.57 18.55
CA GLN A 132 -19.76 33.57 19.41
C GLN A 132 -20.01 34.97 19.99
N ASP A 133 -21.23 35.50 19.80
CA ASP A 133 -21.69 36.69 20.52
C ASP A 133 -22.08 36.31 21.97
N GLU A 134 -22.06 37.31 22.86
CA GLU A 134 -22.20 37.23 24.33
C GLU A 134 -23.57 36.69 24.84
N ASP A 135 -24.53 36.47 23.94
CA ASP A 135 -25.83 35.86 24.18
C ASP A 135 -26.01 34.45 23.55
N GLY A 136 -24.92 33.86 23.03
CA GLY A 136 -24.88 32.45 22.61
C GLY A 136 -25.58 32.13 21.28
N THR A 137 -25.83 33.15 20.45
CA THR A 137 -26.36 32.99 19.09
C THR A 137 -25.21 33.01 18.08
N THR A 138 -25.10 31.99 17.22
CA THR A 138 -24.06 31.94 16.18
C THR A 138 -24.45 32.87 15.02
N MET A 139 -23.55 33.77 14.60
CA MET A 139 -23.80 34.67 13.47
C MET A 139 -23.94 33.88 12.16
N MET A 140 -25.14 33.90 11.57
CA MET A 140 -25.37 33.54 10.17
C MET A 140 -24.81 34.65 9.28
N GLN A 141 -23.77 34.36 8.49
CA GLN A 141 -23.26 35.32 7.51
C GLN A 141 -24.31 35.65 6.45
N ASP A 142 -24.65 36.93 6.35
CA ASP A 142 -25.33 37.50 5.20
C ASP A 142 -24.45 37.33 3.96
N LYS A 143 -24.97 36.55 3.02
CA LYS A 143 -24.35 36.24 1.74
C LYS A 143 -24.40 37.47 0.83
N VAL A 144 -23.40 38.35 0.92
CA VAL A 144 -23.16 39.39 -0.10
C VAL A 144 -22.47 38.77 -1.31
N GLY A 145 -23.04 39.05 -2.48
CA GLY A 145 -22.88 38.25 -3.69
C GLY A 145 -21.57 38.47 -4.46
N GLY A 146 -21.22 37.44 -5.23
CA GLY A 146 -20.24 37.49 -6.31
C GLY A 146 -20.68 36.50 -7.38
N ALA A 147 -21.15 37.03 -8.51
CA ALA A 147 -21.67 36.26 -9.63
C ALA A 147 -20.52 35.70 -10.50
N SER A 148 -20.60 34.43 -10.88
CA SER A 148 -20.00 33.97 -12.14
C SER A 148 -20.87 32.88 -12.77
N SER A 149 -21.53 33.30 -13.85
CA SER A 149 -22.29 32.51 -14.81
C SER A 149 -21.44 31.40 -15.45
N HIS A 150 -21.97 30.17 -15.49
CA HIS A 150 -21.74 29.21 -16.58
C HIS A 150 -22.99 28.33 -16.75
N PRO A 151 -23.64 28.31 -17.93
CA PRO A 151 -24.90 27.58 -18.11
C PRO A 151 -24.66 26.08 -18.33
N PHE A 152 -25.01 25.24 -17.36
CA PHE A 152 -25.04 23.79 -17.54
C PHE A 152 -26.34 23.38 -18.26
N ARG A 153 -26.16 22.91 -19.49
CA ARG A 153 -27.20 22.46 -20.42
C ARG A 153 -27.82 21.14 -19.91
N ALA A 154 -29.08 21.16 -19.51
CA ALA A 154 -29.81 19.98 -19.04
C ALA A 154 -30.03 18.95 -20.17
N ARG A 155 -29.49 17.73 -20.02
CA ARG A 155 -29.98 16.55 -20.74
C ARG A 155 -31.14 15.95 -19.94
N LYS A 156 -32.35 16.10 -20.47
CA LYS A 156 -33.54 15.38 -19.98
C LYS A 156 -33.42 13.92 -20.42
N HIS A 157 -33.44 12.99 -19.48
CA HIS A 157 -34.08 11.69 -19.68
C HIS A 157 -35.04 11.46 -18.52
N ARG A 158 -36.34 11.58 -18.83
CA ARG A 158 -37.44 11.03 -18.03
C ARG A 158 -37.73 9.64 -18.58
N PHE A 159 -38.02 8.73 -17.65
CA PHE A 159 -38.86 7.53 -17.77
C PHE A 159 -38.63 6.60 -18.95
#